data_AF-A0A174LJQ0-F1
#
_entry.id   AF-A0A174LJQ0-F1
#
_cell.length_a   1.000
_cell.length_b   1.000
_cell.length_c   1.000
_cell.angle_alpha   90.00
_cell.angle_beta   90.00
_cell.angle_gamma   90.00
#
_symmetry.space_group_name_H-M   'P 1'
#
loop_
_entity.id
_entity.type
_entity.pdbx_description
1 polymer ?
#
loop_
_entity_poly.entity_id
_entity_poly.type
_entity_poly.pdbx_seq_one_letter_code
_entity_poly.pdbx_strand_id
1 'polypeptide(L)'
;MGKTKARPRFRGLIFYMTMAEKNKQRVIIYIDGFNFYYGLKTAPWKKYYWLDIVKLMESFLRPNQELIAVKYFSARPTDVGKRKRQDAFFQANKENPKFKLILGKYLKKEIECFKCHNIIHTYEEKESDVRIATQIVADAFQHNCDLAIIVSADSDMIPAVELAKEAKINVFIYFPPHQYSSNLATMGNGAPIQMLRYEKRFKQALLPDKITLANGFELSIPTEWKVLQRGEK
;
A
#
# COMPACT_ATOMS: atom_id res chain seq x y z
N MET A 1 -10.10 72.88 -27.90
CA MET A 1 -9.49 72.85 -26.55
C MET A 1 -10.02 71.65 -25.78
N GLY A 2 -9.27 70.55 -25.77
CA GLY A 2 -9.67 69.29 -25.11
C GLY A 2 -9.43 69.32 -23.61
N LYS A 3 -10.40 68.81 -22.83
CA LYS A 3 -10.20 68.45 -21.42
C LYS A 3 -10.31 66.92 -21.30
N THR A 4 -9.17 66.26 -21.31
CA THR A 4 -9.01 64.83 -20.98
C THR A 4 -9.25 64.62 -19.49
N LYS A 5 -10.34 63.95 -19.11
CA LYS A 5 -10.54 63.43 -17.76
C LYS A 5 -9.68 62.19 -17.56
N ALA A 6 -8.72 62.27 -16.64
CA ALA A 6 -7.91 61.15 -16.19
C ALA A 6 -8.79 60.10 -15.49
N ARG A 7 -8.70 58.83 -15.93
CA ARG A 7 -9.24 57.68 -15.20
C ARG A 7 -8.25 57.28 -14.11
N PRO A 8 -8.69 56.96 -12.88
CA PRO A 8 -7.79 56.44 -11.87
C PRO A 8 -7.34 55.03 -12.29
N ARG A 9 -6.02 54.83 -12.38
CA ARG A 9 -5.42 53.49 -12.48
C ARG A 9 -5.69 52.77 -11.16
N PHE A 10 -6.69 51.89 -11.14
CA PHE A 10 -6.86 50.88 -10.10
C PHE A 10 -5.66 49.91 -10.16
N ARG A 11 -4.58 50.24 -9.45
CA ARG A 11 -3.44 49.36 -9.13
C ARG A 11 -3.78 48.45 -7.94
N GLY A 12 -4.94 47.81 -7.98
CA GLY A 12 -5.51 47.08 -6.84
C GLY A 12 -6.12 45.73 -7.21
N LEU A 13 -5.57 45.05 -8.23
CA LEU A 13 -6.00 43.71 -8.62
C LEU A 13 -4.82 42.73 -8.77
N ILE A 14 -3.75 42.92 -7.99
CA ILE A 14 -2.94 41.79 -7.53
C ILE A 14 -3.67 41.25 -6.31
N PHE A 15 -4.81 40.61 -6.58
CA PHE A 15 -5.69 40.02 -5.61
C PHE A 15 -4.94 38.83 -5.00
N TYR A 16 -4.26 39.05 -3.87
CA TYR A 16 -3.92 38.05 -2.86
C TYR A 16 -3.77 36.60 -3.37
N MET A 17 -2.78 36.35 -4.23
CA MET A 17 -2.38 34.98 -4.55
C MET A 17 -1.32 34.46 -3.58
N THR A 18 -1.30 34.99 -2.35
CA THR A 18 -0.86 34.24 -1.19
C THR A 18 -2.02 33.33 -0.77
N MET A 19 -2.33 32.34 -1.61
CA MET A 19 -2.83 31.10 -1.04
C MET A 19 -1.71 30.63 -0.14
N ALA A 20 -1.89 30.77 1.18
CA ALA A 20 -1.22 29.90 2.13
C ALA A 20 -1.24 28.51 1.48
N GLU A 21 -0.06 27.94 1.19
CA GLU A 21 0.04 26.58 0.68
C GLU A 21 -0.90 25.75 1.55
N LYS A 22 -2.01 25.30 0.96
CA LYS A 22 -2.96 24.47 1.68
C LYS A 22 -2.16 23.23 2.01
N ASN A 23 -1.71 23.11 3.26
CA ASN A 23 -0.81 22.06 3.68
C ASN A 23 -1.46 20.73 3.26
N LYS A 24 -0.78 19.97 2.40
CA LYS A 24 -1.35 18.76 1.83
C LYS A 24 -1.63 17.78 2.98
N GLN A 25 -2.73 17.07 2.89
CA GLN A 25 -3.07 16.05 3.86
C GLN A 25 -2.05 14.90 3.76
N ARG A 26 -1.28 14.68 4.82
CA ARG A 26 -0.21 13.69 4.87
C ARG A 26 -0.80 12.28 4.99
N VAL A 27 -0.48 11.41 4.05
CA VAL A 27 -1.01 10.06 3.96
C VAL A 27 0.08 9.03 4.25
N ILE A 28 -0.19 8.11 5.18
CA ILE A 28 0.57 6.86 5.33
C ILE A 28 -0.34 5.69 4.94
N ILE A 29 0.21 4.76 4.18
CA ILE A 29 -0.50 3.59 3.67
C ILE A 29 0.12 2.34 4.28
N TYR A 30 -0.69 1.50 4.89
CA TYR A 30 -0.30 0.25 5.52
C TYR A 30 -0.81 -0.90 4.68
N ILE A 31 0.10 -1.72 4.14
CA ILE A 31 -0.24 -2.84 3.28
C ILE A 31 0.08 -4.14 3.99
N ASP A 32 -0.96 -4.92 4.23
CA ASP A 32 -0.82 -6.33 4.58
C ASP A 32 -0.41 -7.11 3.33
N GLY A 33 0.86 -7.51 3.28
CA GLY A 33 1.45 -8.14 2.11
C GLY A 33 0.86 -9.52 1.80
N PHE A 34 0.40 -10.26 2.80
CA PHE A 34 -0.23 -11.57 2.58
C PHE A 34 -1.65 -11.40 2.07
N ASN A 35 -2.46 -10.57 2.72
CA ASN A 35 -3.82 -10.28 2.25
C ASN A 35 -3.79 -9.73 0.81
N PHE A 36 -2.86 -8.81 0.54
CA PHE A 36 -2.62 -8.26 -0.81
C PHE A 36 -2.17 -9.33 -1.81
N TYR A 37 -1.16 -10.14 -1.48
CA TYR A 37 -0.66 -11.22 -2.34
C TYR A 37 -1.75 -12.25 -2.67
N TYR A 38 -2.50 -12.71 -1.66
CA TYR A 38 -3.58 -13.68 -1.87
C TYR A 38 -4.72 -13.08 -2.69
N GLY A 39 -4.96 -11.78 -2.56
CA GLY A 39 -5.90 -11.09 -3.43
C GLY A 39 -5.50 -11.13 -4.90
N LEU A 40 -4.20 -11.00 -5.20
CA LEU A 40 -3.68 -11.12 -6.56
C LEU A 40 -3.55 -12.57 -7.07
N LYS A 41 -3.60 -13.55 -6.17
CA LYS A 41 -3.36 -14.95 -6.50
C LYS A 41 -4.46 -15.57 -7.37
N THR A 42 -5.64 -14.96 -7.43
CA THR A 42 -6.75 -15.41 -8.28
C THR A 42 -6.54 -14.96 -9.72
N ALA A 43 -6.68 -15.87 -10.69
CA ALA A 43 -6.58 -15.49 -12.11
C ALA A 43 -7.70 -14.49 -12.50
N PRO A 44 -7.44 -13.49 -13.37
CA PRO A 44 -6.21 -13.23 -14.12
C PRO A 44 -5.20 -12.33 -13.40
N TRP A 45 -5.30 -12.11 -12.08
CA TRP A 45 -4.55 -11.07 -11.36
C TRP A 45 -3.09 -11.42 -11.05
N LYS A 46 -2.69 -12.67 -11.22
CA LYS A 46 -1.29 -13.12 -11.05
C LYS A 46 -0.30 -12.39 -11.96
N LYS A 47 -0.76 -11.82 -13.08
CA LYS A 47 0.04 -10.96 -13.98
C LYS A 47 0.53 -9.66 -13.31
N TYR A 48 -0.03 -9.30 -12.15
CA TYR A 48 0.31 -8.11 -11.38
C TYR A 48 1.20 -8.41 -10.17
N TYR A 49 1.99 -9.47 -10.15
CA TYR A 49 2.95 -9.68 -9.05
C TYR A 49 4.15 -8.71 -9.07
N TRP A 50 4.53 -8.20 -10.25
CA TRP A 50 5.67 -7.30 -10.43
C TRP A 50 5.25 -5.83 -10.45
N LEU A 51 4.85 -5.31 -9.29
CA LEU A 51 4.32 -3.95 -9.12
C LEU A 51 5.29 -2.99 -8.45
N ASP A 52 5.24 -1.74 -8.90
CA ASP A 52 5.71 -0.57 -8.17
C ASP A 52 4.60 -0.18 -7.20
N ILE A 53 4.79 -0.56 -5.94
CA ILE A 53 3.80 -0.39 -4.89
C ILE A 53 3.58 1.09 -4.59
N VAL A 54 4.64 1.90 -4.57
CA VAL A 54 4.51 3.33 -4.31
C VAL A 54 3.71 3.99 -5.43
N LYS A 55 4.07 3.73 -6.69
CA LYS A 55 3.33 4.26 -7.85
C LYS A 55 1.88 3.79 -7.89
N LEU A 56 1.61 2.52 -7.56
CA LEU A 56 0.25 2.01 -7.46
C LEU A 56 -0.55 2.80 -6.42
N MET A 57 0.01 2.98 -5.23
CA MET A 57 -0.67 3.66 -4.14
C MET A 57 -0.84 5.16 -4.38
N GLU A 58 0.15 5.83 -4.96
CA GLU A 58 0.06 7.25 -5.34
C GLU A 58 -1.09 7.50 -6.32
N SER A 59 -1.40 6.54 -7.19
CA SER A 59 -2.53 6.66 -8.11
C SER A 59 -3.88 6.78 -7.40
N PHE A 60 -4.00 6.34 -6.14
CA PHE A 60 -5.20 6.45 -5.29
C PHE A 60 -5.31 7.75 -4.52
N LEU A 61 -4.28 8.57 -4.50
CA LEU A 61 -4.31 9.83 -3.79
C LEU A 61 -5.11 10.90 -4.53
N ARG A 62 -5.71 11.80 -3.74
CA ARG A 62 -6.39 13.01 -4.21
C ARG A 62 -5.37 14.14 -4.41
N PRO A 63 -5.67 15.17 -5.21
CA PRO A 63 -4.74 16.28 -5.46
C PRO A 63 -4.27 17.03 -4.20
N ASN A 64 -5.09 17.04 -3.14
CA ASN A 64 -4.79 17.68 -1.86
C ASN A 64 -4.08 16.76 -0.85
N GLN A 65 -3.64 15.57 -1.28
CA GLN A 65 -2.96 14.59 -0.45
C GLN A 65 -1.50 14.45 -0.85
N GLU A 66 -0.67 14.10 0.12
CA GLU A 66 0.75 13.79 -0.08
C GLU A 66 1.08 12.43 0.52
N LEU A 67 1.70 11.56 -0.26
CA LEU A 67 2.17 10.27 0.24
C LEU A 67 3.47 10.45 1.04
N ILE A 68 3.41 10.19 2.35
CA ILE A 68 4.57 10.17 3.23
C ILE A 68 5.28 8.83 3.16
N ALA A 69 4.54 7.73 3.29
CA ALA A 69 5.11 6.39 3.27
C ALA A 69 4.09 5.33 2.86
N VAL A 70 4.60 4.25 2.25
CA VAL A 70 3.91 2.97 2.14
C VAL A 70 4.64 1.96 3.03
N LYS A 71 4.04 1.62 4.17
CA LYS A 71 4.52 0.60 5.09
C LYS A 71 4.00 -0.76 4.63
N TYR A 72 4.87 -1.58 4.06
CA TYR A 72 4.53 -2.89 3.53
C TYR A 72 4.96 -3.97 4.53
N PHE A 73 4.00 -4.74 5.01
CA PHE A 73 4.20 -5.76 6.03
C PHE A 73 4.20 -7.14 5.39
N SER A 74 5.19 -7.96 5.72
CA SER A 74 5.30 -9.30 5.16
C SER A 74 6.21 -10.17 6.02
N ALA A 75 6.36 -11.42 5.61
CA ALA A 75 7.34 -12.35 6.16
C ALA A 75 7.99 -13.14 5.03
N ARG A 76 9.20 -13.62 5.29
CA ARG A 76 9.97 -14.37 4.30
C ARG A 76 9.52 -15.82 4.26
N PRO A 77 9.11 -16.36 3.10
CA PRO A 77 8.82 -17.78 2.99
C PRO A 77 10.12 -18.57 3.16
N THR A 78 9.99 -19.80 3.67
CA THR A 78 11.12 -20.74 3.81
C THR A 78 11.54 -21.38 2.49
N ASP A 79 10.60 -21.51 1.55
CA ASP A 79 10.88 -22.01 0.21
C ASP A 79 11.82 -21.07 -0.56
N VAL A 80 12.95 -21.61 -1.02
CA VAL A 80 14.03 -20.84 -1.65
C VAL A 80 13.55 -20.13 -2.92
N GLY A 81 12.73 -20.78 -3.74
CA GLY A 81 12.23 -20.21 -4.99
C GLY A 81 11.29 -19.02 -4.74
N LYS A 82 10.29 -19.21 -3.87
CA LYS A 82 9.38 -18.13 -3.45
C LYS A 82 10.14 -16.97 -2.80
N ARG A 83 11.13 -17.29 -1.96
CA ARG A 83 11.97 -16.28 -1.30
C ARG A 83 12.75 -15.45 -2.31
N LYS A 84 13.40 -16.06 -3.31
CA LYS A 84 14.12 -15.32 -4.35
C LYS A 84 13.22 -14.33 -5.10
N ARG A 85 12.01 -14.75 -5.49
CA ARG A 85 11.05 -13.87 -6.17
C ARG A 85 10.57 -12.72 -5.28
N GLN A 86 10.29 -13.02 -4.01
CA GLN A 86 9.89 -12.01 -3.03
C GLN A 86 11.03 -11.01 -2.74
N ASP A 87 12.26 -11.50 -2.58
CA ASP A 87 13.44 -10.67 -2.35
C ASP A 87 13.71 -9.77 -3.58
N ALA A 88 13.50 -10.24 -4.81
CA ALA A 88 13.54 -9.39 -6.01
C ALA A 88 12.48 -8.29 -5.97
N PHE A 89 11.24 -8.64 -5.64
CA PHE A 89 10.15 -7.66 -5.51
C PHE A 89 10.44 -6.58 -4.47
N PHE A 90 10.97 -6.99 -3.31
CA PHE A 90 11.35 -6.06 -2.25
C PHE A 90 12.55 -5.20 -2.62
N GLN A 91 13.56 -5.74 -3.30
CA GLN A 91 14.70 -4.95 -3.77
C GLN A 91 14.25 -3.87 -4.75
N ALA A 92 13.43 -4.22 -5.74
CA ALA A 92 12.89 -3.27 -6.70
C ALA A 92 12.11 -2.11 -6.03
N ASN A 93 11.25 -2.43 -5.07
CA ASN A 93 10.44 -1.41 -4.39
C ASN A 93 11.24 -0.56 -3.40
N LYS A 94 12.31 -1.10 -2.81
CA LYS A 94 13.19 -0.36 -1.87
C LYS A 94 13.97 0.78 -2.52
N GLU A 95 14.09 0.79 -3.85
CA GLU A 95 14.67 1.93 -4.58
C GLU A 95 13.84 3.21 -4.38
N ASN A 96 12.54 3.09 -4.06
CA ASN A 96 11.73 4.23 -3.67
C ASN A 96 11.78 4.45 -2.15
N PRO A 97 12.28 5.60 -1.65
CA PRO A 97 12.45 5.84 -0.22
C PRO A 97 11.13 5.87 0.56
N LYS A 98 9.98 6.07 -0.10
CA LYS A 98 8.66 6.00 0.54
C LYS A 98 8.23 4.56 0.84
N PHE A 99 8.82 3.56 0.19
CA PHE A 99 8.55 2.15 0.47
C PHE A 99 9.29 1.70 1.74
N LYS A 100 8.54 1.39 2.80
CA LYS A 100 9.08 0.91 4.07
C LYS A 100 8.67 -0.54 4.27
N LEU A 101 9.63 -1.45 4.03
CA LEU A 101 9.41 -2.88 4.27
C LEU A 101 9.58 -3.21 5.76
N ILE A 102 8.56 -3.80 6.37
CA ILE A 102 8.56 -4.22 7.77
C ILE A 102 8.33 -5.73 7.80
N LEU A 103 9.36 -6.49 8.18
CA LEU A 103 9.28 -7.95 8.19
C LEU A 103 8.94 -8.50 9.58
N GLY A 104 7.90 -9.35 9.64
CA GLY A 104 7.60 -10.21 10.78
C GLY A 104 8.47 -11.47 10.81
N LYS A 105 8.17 -12.38 11.74
CA LYS A 105 8.82 -13.70 11.81
C LYS A 105 7.97 -14.74 11.06
N TYR A 106 8.60 -15.57 10.24
CA TYR A 106 7.96 -16.71 9.60
C TYR A 106 8.36 -17.99 10.35
N LEU A 107 7.43 -18.59 11.08
CA LEU A 107 7.72 -19.72 11.96
C LEU A 107 7.12 -21.01 11.40
N LYS A 108 7.87 -22.11 11.51
CA LYS A 108 7.34 -23.44 11.25
C LYS A 108 6.26 -23.75 12.28
N LYS A 109 5.13 -24.27 11.82
CA LYS A 109 4.06 -24.79 12.67
C LYS A 109 3.82 -26.24 12.30
N GLU A 110 3.82 -27.09 13.29
CA GLU A 110 3.44 -28.49 13.15
C GLU A 110 1.97 -28.59 13.56
N ILE A 111 1.13 -29.04 12.63
CA ILE A 111 -0.26 -29.34 12.91
C ILE A 111 -0.38 -30.84 12.91
N GLU A 112 -0.70 -31.41 14.06
CA GLU A 112 -1.05 -32.81 14.16
C GLU A 112 -2.49 -33.03 13.69
N CYS A 113 -2.68 -33.95 12.76
CA CYS A 113 -4.02 -34.34 12.35
C CYS A 113 -4.73 -35.07 13.50
N PHE A 114 -5.82 -34.51 14.01
CA PHE A 114 -6.62 -35.11 15.09
C PHE A 114 -7.16 -36.52 14.80
N LYS A 115 -7.19 -36.95 13.53
CA LYS A 115 -7.75 -38.25 13.11
C LYS A 115 -6.69 -39.32 12.85
N CYS A 116 -5.59 -38.96 12.21
CA CYS A 116 -4.56 -39.93 11.81
C CYS A 116 -3.18 -39.67 12.44
N HIS A 117 -3.07 -38.65 13.31
CA HIS A 117 -1.85 -38.26 14.02
C HIS A 117 -0.65 -37.92 13.11
N ASN A 118 -0.86 -37.76 11.80
CA ASN A 118 0.18 -37.27 10.91
C ASN A 118 0.52 -35.81 11.23
N ILE A 119 1.82 -35.53 11.29
CA ILE A 119 2.35 -34.17 11.43
C ILE A 119 2.35 -33.51 10.06
N ILE A 120 1.54 -32.46 9.93
CA ILE A 120 1.54 -31.57 8.78
C ILE A 120 2.46 -30.40 9.12
N HIS A 121 3.59 -30.32 8.42
CA HIS A 121 4.44 -29.14 8.48
C HIS A 121 3.80 -28.01 7.66
N THR A 122 3.26 -27.02 8.34
CA THR A 122 2.83 -25.77 7.75
C THR A 122 3.72 -24.63 8.22
N TYR A 123 3.46 -23.43 7.72
CA TYR A 123 4.17 -22.24 8.11
C TYR A 123 3.14 -21.19 8.50
N GLU A 124 3.39 -20.52 9.61
CA GLU A 124 2.56 -19.44 10.12
C GLU A 124 3.41 -18.18 10.19
N GLU A 125 2.90 -17.12 9.59
CA GLU A 125 3.43 -15.79 9.84
C GLU A 125 3.00 -15.38 11.25
N LYS A 126 3.97 -15.00 12.08
CA LYS A 126 3.69 -14.44 13.40
C LYS A 126 4.13 -12.99 13.45
N GLU A 127 3.42 -12.24 14.27
CA GLU A 127 3.66 -10.83 14.61
C GLU A 127 3.33 -9.83 13.51
N SER A 128 2.95 -10.22 12.28
CA SER A 128 2.67 -9.24 11.23
C SER A 128 1.43 -8.39 11.50
N ASP A 129 0.32 -9.01 11.95
CA ASP A 129 -0.90 -8.28 12.33
C ASP A 129 -0.63 -7.32 13.50
N VAL A 130 0.12 -7.80 14.50
CA VAL A 130 0.56 -7.00 15.64
C VAL A 130 1.46 -5.84 15.18
N ARG A 131 2.37 -6.06 14.23
CA ARG A 131 3.24 -5.00 13.68
C ARG A 131 2.44 -3.96 12.89
N ILE A 132 1.45 -4.39 12.11
CA ILE A 132 0.57 -3.46 11.38
C ILE A 132 -0.20 -2.61 12.38
N ALA A 133 -0.90 -3.24 13.33
CA ALA A 133 -1.70 -2.57 14.34
C ALA A 133 -0.86 -1.57 15.17
N THR A 134 0.30 -2.00 15.66
CA THR A 134 1.18 -1.14 16.46
C THR A 134 1.75 0.03 15.68
N GLN A 135 2.07 -0.14 14.38
CA GLN A 135 2.53 0.97 13.54
C GLN A 135 1.42 1.97 13.23
N ILE A 136 0.20 1.50 12.94
CA ILE A 136 -0.97 2.37 12.73
C ILE A 136 -1.20 3.25 13.97
N VAL A 137 -1.24 2.62 15.15
CA VAL A 137 -1.47 3.33 16.41
C VAL A 137 -0.31 4.28 16.72
N ALA A 138 0.94 3.84 16.57
CA ALA A 138 2.10 4.69 16.82
C ALA A 138 2.11 5.94 15.93
N ASP A 139 1.91 5.79 14.62
CA ASP A 139 1.87 6.92 13.70
C ASP A 139 0.70 7.86 13.97
N ALA A 140 -0.45 7.33 14.41
CA ALA A 140 -1.62 8.12 14.72
C ALA A 140 -1.41 9.01 15.95
N PHE A 141 -0.92 8.43 17.05
CA PHE A 141 -0.66 9.18 18.29
C PHE A 141 0.58 10.08 18.21
N GLN A 142 1.54 9.78 17.33
CA GLN A 142 2.68 10.66 17.05
C GLN A 142 2.37 11.74 16.01
N HIS A 143 1.16 11.75 15.44
CA HIS A 143 0.76 12.66 14.36
C HIS A 143 1.71 12.64 13.14
N ASN A 144 2.20 11.45 12.79
CA ASN A 144 3.05 11.23 11.61
C ASN A 144 2.26 11.33 10.29
N CYS A 145 0.94 11.19 10.34
CA CYS A 145 0.04 11.41 9.22
C CYS A 145 -1.26 12.10 9.67
N ASP A 146 -2.03 12.58 8.69
CA ASP A 146 -3.39 13.13 8.87
C ASP A 146 -4.45 12.15 8.32
N LEU A 147 -4.00 11.16 7.56
CA LEU A 147 -4.81 10.12 6.95
C LEU A 147 -4.04 8.80 6.89
N ALA A 148 -4.68 7.73 7.33
CA ALA A 148 -4.23 6.36 7.20
C ALA A 148 -5.05 5.64 6.12
N ILE A 149 -4.38 4.94 5.21
CA ILE A 149 -5.03 3.96 4.32
C ILE A 149 -4.58 2.57 4.74
N ILE A 150 -5.53 1.69 5.03
CA ILE A 150 -5.25 0.30 5.38
C ILE A 150 -5.66 -0.57 4.20
N VAL A 151 -4.69 -1.27 3.64
CA VAL A 151 -4.86 -2.22 2.54
C VAL A 151 -4.85 -3.64 3.12
N SER A 152 -6.02 -4.09 3.60
CA SER A 152 -6.25 -5.45 4.09
C SER A 152 -7.75 -5.74 4.15
N ALA A 153 -8.11 -7.01 4.22
CA ALA A 153 -9.43 -7.49 4.58
C ALA A 153 -9.44 -8.21 5.94
N ASP A 154 -8.36 -8.12 6.72
CA ASP A 154 -8.31 -8.75 8.04
C ASP A 154 -9.08 -7.93 9.09
N SER A 155 -10.07 -8.55 9.73
CA SER A 155 -10.85 -7.94 10.80
C SER A 155 -10.05 -7.73 12.09
N ASP A 156 -8.88 -8.38 12.24
CA ASP A 156 -8.01 -8.17 13.40
C ASP A 156 -7.40 -6.76 13.43
N MET A 157 -7.54 -6.00 12.34
CA MET A 157 -7.15 -4.59 12.26
C MET A 157 -8.15 -3.63 12.93
N ILE A 158 -9.36 -4.09 13.27
CA ILE A 158 -10.43 -3.24 13.82
C ILE A 158 -9.98 -2.43 15.04
N PRO A 159 -9.34 -3.01 16.08
CA PRO A 159 -8.89 -2.25 17.25
C PRO A 159 -7.89 -1.14 16.89
N ALA A 160 -7.01 -1.37 15.91
CA ALA A 160 -6.07 -0.35 15.45
C ALA A 160 -6.77 0.79 14.72
N VAL A 161 -7.84 0.49 13.97
CA VAL A 161 -8.67 1.51 13.31
C VAL A 161 -9.39 2.38 14.34
N GLU A 162 -9.95 1.77 15.38
CA GLU A 162 -10.62 2.48 16.47
C GLU A 162 -9.68 3.46 17.16
N LEU A 163 -8.50 2.99 17.58
CA LEU A 163 -7.48 3.81 18.23
C LEU A 163 -6.95 4.94 17.32
N ALA A 164 -6.76 4.68 16.02
CA ALA A 164 -6.35 5.72 15.09
C ALA A 164 -7.42 6.83 14.94
N LYS A 165 -8.70 6.45 14.95
CA LYS A 165 -9.82 7.40 14.90
C LYS A 165 -9.94 8.20 16.21
N GLU A 166 -9.68 7.58 17.37
CA GLU A 166 -9.58 8.28 18.66
C GLU A 166 -8.47 9.33 18.65
N ALA A 167 -7.33 9.02 18.02
CA ALA A 167 -6.24 9.96 17.76
C ALA A 167 -6.55 11.01 16.67
N LYS A 168 -7.80 11.09 16.21
CA LYS A 168 -8.32 12.03 15.19
C LYS A 168 -7.68 11.87 13.81
N ILE A 169 -7.19 10.67 13.47
CA ILE A 169 -6.72 10.34 12.12
C ILE A 169 -7.88 9.85 11.26
N ASN A 170 -7.96 10.34 10.03
CA ASN A 170 -8.91 9.80 9.05
C ASN A 170 -8.42 8.44 8.56
N VAL A 171 -9.22 7.39 8.68
CA VAL A 171 -8.85 6.04 8.25
C VAL A 171 -9.70 5.62 7.06
N PHE A 172 -9.07 5.18 5.98
CA PHE A 172 -9.77 4.60 4.82
C PHE A 172 -9.36 3.14 4.62
N ILE A 173 -10.33 2.29 4.29
CA ILE A 173 -10.11 0.85 4.09
C ILE A 173 -10.12 0.53 2.59
N TYR A 174 -9.09 -0.18 2.17
CA TYR A 174 -8.88 -0.59 0.79
C TYR A 174 -8.78 -2.11 0.79
N PHE A 175 -9.74 -2.78 0.13
CA PHE A 175 -9.70 -4.22 0.01
C PHE A 175 -8.88 -4.62 -1.22
N PRO A 176 -7.85 -5.46 -1.05
CA PRO A 176 -7.16 -6.06 -2.18
C PRO A 176 -8.13 -6.80 -3.11
N PRO A 177 -7.76 -7.04 -4.37
CA PRO A 177 -8.61 -7.78 -5.30
C PRO A 177 -9.07 -9.12 -4.70
N HIS A 178 -10.34 -9.50 -4.88
CA HIS A 178 -10.89 -10.76 -4.36
C HIS A 178 -10.82 -10.97 -2.83
N GLN A 179 -10.51 -9.92 -2.07
CA GLN A 179 -10.58 -9.93 -0.61
C GLN A 179 -11.71 -9.02 -0.14
N TYR A 180 -12.38 -9.38 0.94
CA TYR A 180 -13.44 -8.56 1.54
C TYR A 180 -13.71 -8.97 2.97
N SER A 181 -14.01 -7.99 3.82
CA SER A 181 -14.53 -8.22 5.17
C SER A 181 -15.66 -7.25 5.47
N SER A 182 -16.84 -7.80 5.80
CA SER A 182 -18.01 -6.99 6.19
C SER A 182 -17.76 -6.18 7.45
N ASN A 183 -17.02 -6.76 8.41
CA ASN A 183 -16.76 -6.13 9.70
C ASN A 183 -15.79 -4.95 9.53
N LEU A 184 -14.75 -5.10 8.70
CA LEU A 184 -13.80 -4.01 8.46
C LEU A 184 -14.40 -2.93 7.54
N ALA A 185 -15.32 -3.29 6.65
CA ALA A 185 -15.93 -2.38 5.68
C ALA A 185 -16.65 -1.17 6.31
N THR A 186 -17.17 -1.33 7.53
CA THR A 186 -17.93 -0.29 8.24
C THR A 186 -17.04 0.62 9.10
N MET A 187 -15.76 0.31 9.25
CA MET A 187 -14.89 1.00 10.21
C MET A 187 -14.26 2.29 9.67
N GLY A 188 -14.05 2.37 8.35
CA GLY A 188 -13.41 3.51 7.70
C GLY A 188 -14.28 4.77 7.64
N ASN A 189 -13.63 5.92 7.40
CA ASN A 189 -14.25 7.20 7.09
C ASN A 189 -14.82 7.19 5.66
N GLY A 190 -15.89 6.43 5.43
CA GLY A 190 -16.57 6.29 4.14
C GLY A 190 -16.52 4.87 3.57
N ALA A 191 -17.11 4.70 2.39
CA ALA A 191 -17.18 3.39 1.75
C ALA A 191 -15.77 2.85 1.41
N PRO A 192 -15.52 1.55 1.63
CA PRO A 192 -14.23 0.94 1.34
C PRO A 192 -13.96 0.91 -0.17
N ILE A 193 -12.70 1.08 -0.54
CA ILE A 193 -12.26 0.96 -1.93
C ILE A 193 -12.01 -0.50 -2.27
N GLN A 194 -12.76 -1.00 -3.25
CA GLN A 194 -12.57 -2.34 -3.82
C GLN A 194 -11.51 -2.26 -4.93
N MET A 195 -10.25 -2.60 -4.63
CA MET A 195 -9.14 -2.45 -5.58
C MET A 195 -9.32 -3.28 -6.86
N LEU A 196 -10.12 -4.36 -6.80
CA LEU A 196 -10.55 -5.15 -7.95
C LEU A 196 -11.11 -4.29 -9.10
N ARG A 197 -11.80 -3.18 -8.78
CA ARG A 197 -12.43 -2.29 -9.76
C ARG A 197 -11.44 -1.39 -10.50
N TYR A 198 -10.16 -1.42 -10.12
CA TYR A 198 -9.13 -0.49 -10.57
C TYR A 198 -7.97 -1.17 -11.31
N GLU A 199 -8.22 -2.26 -12.04
CA GLU A 199 -7.20 -3.01 -12.80
C GLU A 199 -6.30 -2.11 -13.67
N LYS A 200 -6.84 -1.04 -14.25
CA LYS A 200 -6.06 -0.06 -15.03
C LYS A 200 -4.88 0.52 -14.25
N ARG A 201 -5.06 0.79 -12.95
CA ARG A 201 -4.01 1.34 -12.06
C ARG A 201 -2.92 0.31 -11.81
N PHE A 202 -3.29 -0.96 -11.60
CA PHE A 202 -2.33 -2.07 -11.50
C PHE A 202 -1.50 -2.22 -12.77
N LYS A 203 -2.15 -2.15 -13.95
CA LYS A 203 -1.45 -2.20 -15.24
C LYS A 203 -0.44 -1.05 -15.41
N GLN A 204 -0.80 0.17 -15.00
CA GLN A 204 0.07 1.35 -15.11
C GLN A 204 1.21 1.35 -14.08
N ALA A 205 1.06 0.59 -12.99
CA ALA A 205 2.03 0.46 -11.92
C ALA A 205 2.93 -0.78 -12.05
N LEU A 206 2.91 -1.49 -13.18
CA LEU A 206 3.90 -2.55 -13.41
C LEU A 206 5.31 -1.96 -13.47
N LEU A 207 6.24 -2.60 -12.78
CA LEU A 207 7.66 -2.32 -12.88
C LEU A 207 8.19 -2.75 -14.26
N PRO A 208 9.26 -2.12 -14.77
CA PRO A 208 9.93 -2.58 -15.98
C PRO A 208 10.56 -3.97 -15.78
N ASP A 209 10.83 -4.66 -16.88
CA ASP A 209 11.43 -6.00 -16.86
C ASP A 209 12.83 -6.03 -16.22
N LYS A 210 13.56 -4.91 -16.34
CA LYS A 210 14.91 -4.71 -15.80
C LYS A 210 14.96 -3.40 -15.04
N ILE A 211 15.59 -3.41 -13.86
CA ILE A 211 15.77 -2.27 -12.98
C ILE A 211 17.24 -2.23 -12.58
N THR A 212 17.89 -1.10 -12.79
CA THR A 212 19.23 -0.85 -12.24
C THR A 212 19.09 -0.33 -10.82
N LEU A 213 19.55 -1.12 -9.85
CA LEU A 213 19.54 -0.72 -8.44
C LEU A 213 20.64 0.32 -8.17
N ALA A 214 20.53 1.06 -7.07
CA ALA A 214 21.50 2.08 -6.66
C ALA A 214 22.94 1.57 -6.52
N ASN A 215 23.14 0.27 -6.25
CA ASN A 215 24.45 -0.38 -6.18
C ASN A 215 24.99 -0.83 -7.55
N GLY A 216 24.30 -0.49 -8.65
CA GLY A 216 24.66 -0.87 -10.02
C GLY A 216 24.21 -2.27 -10.44
N PHE A 217 23.60 -3.06 -9.55
CA PHE A 217 23.11 -4.39 -9.90
C PHE A 217 21.88 -4.31 -10.82
N GLU A 218 21.86 -5.08 -11.90
CA GLU A 218 20.71 -5.18 -12.80
C GLU A 218 19.76 -6.28 -12.32
N LEU A 219 18.64 -5.86 -11.71
CA LEU A 219 17.59 -6.75 -11.24
C LEU A 219 16.57 -6.98 -12.37
N SER A 220 16.27 -8.25 -12.64
CA SER A 220 15.25 -8.65 -13.62
C SER A 220 13.99 -9.18 -12.94
N ILE A 221 12.83 -8.97 -13.57
CA ILE A 221 11.58 -9.64 -13.18
C ILE A 221 11.78 -11.16 -13.12
N PRO A 222 11.25 -11.86 -12.10
CA PRO A 222 11.27 -13.31 -12.07
C PRO A 222 10.62 -13.95 -13.30
N THR A 223 11.25 -14.98 -13.86
CA THR A 223 10.80 -15.66 -15.09
C THR A 223 9.36 -16.15 -14.98
N GLU A 224 8.99 -16.73 -13.85
CA GLU A 224 7.64 -17.25 -13.62
C GLU A 224 6.59 -16.15 -13.60
N TRP A 225 6.94 -14.95 -13.13
CA TRP A 225 6.04 -13.79 -13.13
C TRP A 225 5.96 -13.17 -14.52
N LYS A 226 7.03 -13.25 -15.31
CA LYS A 226 7.02 -12.82 -16.71
C LYS A 226 6.09 -13.68 -17.57
N VAL A 227 6.11 -15.00 -17.38
CA VAL A 227 5.18 -15.93 -18.04
C VAL A 227 3.73 -15.56 -17.71
N LEU A 228 3.44 -15.30 -16.42
CA LEU A 228 2.11 -14.87 -15.98
C LEU A 228 1.66 -13.55 -16.61
N GLN A 229 2.57 -12.60 -16.88
CA GLN A 229 2.26 -11.36 -17.58
C GLN A 229 1.87 -11.56 -19.04
N ARG A 230 2.42 -12.57 -19.71
CA ARG A 230 2.10 -12.90 -21.10
C ARG A 230 0.76 -13.63 -21.25
N GLY A 231 0.16 -14.07 -20.14
CA GLY A 231 -1.08 -14.86 -20.15
C GLY A 231 -0.85 -16.31 -20.58
N GLU A 232 0.40 -16.76 -20.60
CA GLU A 232 0.79 -18.15 -20.87
C GLU A 232 0.49 -18.98 -19.61
N LYS A 233 -0.27 -20.08 -19.78
CA LYS A 233 -0.66 -21.01 -18.71
C LYS A 233 0.47 -21.97 -18.36
#